data_AF-A0A8J7I4Q6-F1
#
_entry.id   AF-A0A8J7I4Q6-F1
#
_cell.length_a   1.000
_cell.length_b   1.000
_cell.length_c   1.000
_cell.angle_alpha   90.00
_cell.angle_beta   90.00
_cell.angle_gamma   90.00
#
_symmetry.space_group_name_H-M   'P 1'
#
loop_
_entity.id
_entity.type
_entity.pdbx_description
1 polymer ?
#
loop_
_entity_poly.entity_id
_entity_poly.type
_entity_poly.pdbx_seq_one_letter_code
_entity_poly.pdbx_strand_id
1 'polypeptide(L)'
;MSFIRFVQPIIRPLRFVIAAALCLTLVVSNAFPAAAIGSSKSSPTEGTTQLNEIQEKTDEVARSAPPSLEEVQSKSEKGLNEVQGDADINKMKRPDNSQNATSVIDKVEDYLGKVTGDK
;
A
#
# COMPACT_ATOMS: atom_id res chain seq x y z
N MET A 1 36.97 20.82 40.88
CA MET A 1 37.05 21.40 39.53
C MET A 1 35.94 20.81 38.69
N SER A 2 35.11 21.66 38.07
CA SER A 2 33.79 21.31 37.56
C SER A 2 33.83 20.35 36.36
N PHE A 3 33.32 19.13 36.53
CA PHE A 3 33.13 18.09 35.50
C PHE A 3 32.43 18.65 34.24
N ILE A 4 31.57 19.65 34.42
CA ILE A 4 30.78 20.33 33.38
C ILE A 4 31.67 21.01 32.33
N ARG A 5 32.86 21.48 32.72
CA ARG A 5 33.80 22.12 31.77
C ARG A 5 34.47 21.11 30.82
N PHE A 6 34.52 19.83 31.20
CA PHE A 6 35.14 18.77 30.40
C PHE A 6 34.18 18.22 29.33
N VAL A 7 32.86 18.24 29.57
CA VAL A 7 31.86 17.70 28.64
C VAL A 7 31.38 18.72 27.60
N GLN A 8 31.49 20.02 27.91
CA GLN A 8 31.11 21.13 27.02
C GLN A 8 31.71 21.08 25.59
N PRO A 9 32.99 20.75 25.36
CA PRO A 9 33.54 20.67 24.01
C PRO A 9 33.03 19.46 23.20
N ILE A 10 32.47 18.43 23.84
CA ILE A 10 31.92 17.23 23.19
C ILE A 10 30.44 17.41 22.81
N ILE A 11 29.69 18.17 23.62
CA ILE A 11 28.25 18.39 23.42
C ILE A 11 27.97 19.22 22.15
N ARG A 12 28.84 20.17 21.80
CA ARG A 12 28.69 20.99 20.58
C ARG A 12 28.74 20.17 19.28
N PRO A 13 29.77 19.35 19.00
CA PRO A 13 29.81 18.53 17.80
C PRO A 13 28.75 17.42 17.79
N LEU A 14 28.41 16.85 18.96
CA LEU A 14 27.39 15.80 19.07
C LEU A 14 26.02 16.25 18.56
N ARG A 15 25.64 17.51 18.75
CA ARG A 15 24.39 18.07 18.21
C ARG A 15 24.34 18.04 16.69
N PHE A 16 25.47 18.33 16.02
CA PHE A 16 25.56 18.28 14.56
C PHE A 16 25.49 16.84 14.04
N VAL A 17 26.10 15.89 14.75
CA VAL A 17 26.02 14.46 14.39
C VAL A 17 24.58 13.96 14.49
N ILE A 18 23.87 14.29 15.57
CA ILE A 18 22.46 13.91 15.74
C ILE A 18 21.58 14.55 14.65
N ALA A 19 21.78 15.84 14.36
CA ALA A 19 21.03 16.53 13.31
C ALA A 19 21.26 15.92 11.92
N ALA A 20 22.52 15.59 11.59
CA ALA A 20 22.86 14.92 10.34
C ALA A 20 22.23 13.52 10.23
N ALA A 21 22.27 12.75 11.31
CA ALA A 21 21.63 11.44 11.38
C ALA A 21 20.11 11.53 11.16
N LEU A 22 19.44 12.48 11.81
CA LEU A 22 17.99 12.70 11.63
C LEU A 22 17.65 13.14 10.20
N CYS A 23 18.40 14.08 9.62
CA CYS A 23 18.22 14.46 8.22
C CYS A 23 18.42 13.28 7.27
N LEU A 24 19.44 12.45 7.50
CA LEU A 24 19.68 11.26 6.69
C LEU A 24 18.52 10.27 6.81
N THR A 25 18.01 10.02 8.03
CA THR A 25 16.84 9.15 8.23
C THR A 25 15.61 9.67 7.49
N LEU A 26 15.34 10.98 7.55
CA LEU A 26 14.21 11.58 6.82
C LEU A 26 14.36 11.41 5.31
N VAL A 27 15.54 11.67 4.75
CA VAL A 27 15.79 11.50 3.32
C VAL A 27 15.62 10.03 2.90
N VAL A 28 16.19 9.10 3.66
CA VAL A 28 16.07 7.66 3.38
C VAL A 28 14.62 7.19 3.51
N SER A 29 13.88 7.64 4.53
CA SER A 29 12.46 7.29 4.72
C SER A 29 11.55 7.83 3.62
N ASN A 30 11.90 8.96 2.98
CA ASN A 30 11.12 9.53 1.89
C ASN A 30 11.57 9.02 0.50
N ALA A 31 12.85 8.73 0.32
CA ALA A 31 13.40 8.23 -0.95
C ALA A 31 13.07 6.76 -1.20
N PHE A 32 12.86 5.99 -0.12
CA PHE A 32 12.39 4.62 -0.20
C PHE A 32 11.00 4.55 0.41
N PRO A 33 9.92 4.81 -0.36
CA PRO A 33 8.57 4.59 0.11
C PRO A 33 8.50 3.17 0.67
N ALA A 34 8.02 3.05 1.91
CA ALA A 34 8.01 1.85 2.72
C ALA A 34 8.10 0.59 1.86
N ALA A 35 9.24 -0.09 1.92
CA ALA A 35 9.40 -1.42 1.34
C ALA A 35 8.54 -2.40 2.17
N ALA A 36 7.22 -2.26 2.06
CA ALA A 36 6.25 -3.21 2.53
C ALA A 36 6.45 -4.46 1.67
N ILE A 37 7.26 -5.38 2.21
CA ILE A 37 7.52 -6.71 1.69
C ILE A 37 6.17 -7.36 1.34
N GLY A 38 5.88 -7.46 0.04
CA GLY A 38 4.81 -8.31 -0.49
C GLY A 38 3.46 -7.67 -0.83
N SER A 39 3.32 -6.34 -0.82
CA SER A 39 2.17 -5.72 -1.50
C SER A 39 2.56 -5.37 -2.92
N SER A 40 1.92 -6.00 -3.90
CA SER A 40 2.05 -5.67 -5.32
C SER A 40 1.99 -4.15 -5.48
N LYS A 41 3.10 -3.52 -5.88
CA LYS A 41 3.08 -2.11 -6.26
C LYS A 41 2.17 -2.00 -7.48
N SER A 42 0.94 -1.53 -7.28
CA SER A 42 0.13 -1.05 -8.40
C SER A 42 0.91 0.07 -9.07
N SER A 43 0.89 0.10 -10.39
CA SER A 43 1.46 1.23 -11.11
C SER A 43 0.71 2.50 -10.66
N PRO A 44 1.39 3.61 -10.35
CA PRO A 44 0.72 4.88 -10.04
C PRO A 44 -0.30 5.29 -11.12
N THR A 45 -0.08 4.82 -12.35
CA THR A 45 -0.95 5.05 -13.51
C THR A 45 -2.20 4.16 -13.53
N GLU A 46 -2.20 2.99 -12.88
CA GLU A 46 -3.36 2.08 -12.87
C GLU A 46 -4.59 2.70 -12.20
N GLY A 47 -4.40 3.55 -11.18
CA GLY A 47 -5.49 4.32 -10.58
C GLY A 47 -6.03 5.40 -11.53
N THR A 48 -5.15 6.06 -12.29
CA THR A 48 -5.56 7.11 -13.24
C THR A 48 -6.32 6.55 -14.45
N THR A 49 -5.95 5.35 -14.92
CA THR A 49 -6.67 4.68 -16.02
C THR A 49 -8.11 4.38 -15.64
N GLN A 50 -8.34 3.85 -14.44
CA GLN A 50 -9.69 3.55 -13.94
C GLN A 50 -10.57 4.80 -13.80
N LEU A 51 -10.00 5.92 -13.32
CA LEU A 51 -10.75 7.17 -13.18
C LEU A 51 -11.19 7.74 -14.54
N ASN A 52 -10.32 7.66 -15.55
CA ASN A 52 -10.65 8.12 -16.91
C ASN A 52 -11.78 7.27 -17.52
N GLU A 53 -11.74 5.94 -17.34
CA GLU A 53 -12.80 5.04 -17.83
C GLU A 53 -14.14 5.28 -17.12
N ILE A 54 -14.14 5.54 -15.81
CA ILE A 54 -15.35 5.89 -15.06
C ILE A 54 -15.94 7.21 -15.59
N GLN A 55 -15.07 8.21 -15.84
CA GLN A 55 -15.50 9.49 -16.36
C GLN A 55 -16.08 9.36 -17.78
N GLU A 56 -15.45 8.58 -18.65
CA GLU A 56 -15.96 8.30 -20.00
C GLU A 56 -17.35 7.64 -19.97
N LYS A 57 -17.54 6.60 -19.14
CA LYS A 57 -18.85 5.94 -18.98
C LYS A 57 -19.91 6.87 -18.39
N THR A 58 -19.51 7.73 -17.45
CA THR A 58 -20.41 8.73 -16.86
C THR A 58 -20.87 9.72 -17.91
N ASP A 59 -19.96 10.22 -18.75
CA ASP A 59 -20.28 11.14 -19.83
C ASP A 59 -21.15 10.48 -20.91
N GLU A 60 -20.92 9.20 -21.22
CA GLU A 60 -21.75 8.41 -22.14
C GLU A 60 -23.19 8.29 -21.63
N VAL A 61 -23.38 7.89 -20.36
CA VAL A 61 -24.71 7.79 -19.74
C VAL A 61 -25.38 9.15 -19.61
N ALA A 62 -24.63 10.22 -19.32
CA ALA A 62 -25.16 11.58 -19.24
C ALA A 62 -25.66 12.10 -20.61
N ARG A 63 -25.13 11.58 -21.73
CA ARG A 63 -25.48 11.99 -23.10
C ARG A 63 -26.46 11.05 -23.79
N SER A 64 -26.81 9.92 -23.17
CA SER A 64 -27.66 8.88 -23.77
C SER A 64 -28.97 8.70 -23.01
N ALA A 65 -29.87 7.88 -23.57
CA ALA A 65 -31.06 7.46 -22.85
C ALA A 65 -30.67 6.59 -21.64
N PRO A 66 -31.43 6.63 -20.53
CA PRO A 66 -31.16 5.80 -19.38
C PRO A 66 -31.03 4.32 -19.78
N PRO A 67 -30.03 3.58 -19.25
CA PRO A 67 -29.84 2.19 -19.59
C PRO A 67 -31.04 1.35 -19.19
N SER A 68 -31.29 0.29 -19.96
CA SER A 68 -32.40 -0.63 -19.68
C SER A 68 -32.13 -1.46 -18.42
N LEU A 69 -33.20 -1.96 -17.78
CA LEU A 69 -33.08 -2.82 -16.59
C LEU A 69 -32.23 -4.07 -16.86
N GLU A 70 -32.37 -4.65 -18.04
CA GLU A 70 -31.60 -5.82 -18.49
C GLU A 70 -30.11 -5.48 -18.65
N GLU A 71 -29.80 -4.30 -19.20
CA GLU A 71 -28.41 -3.84 -19.34
C GLU A 71 -27.75 -3.57 -17.99
N VAL A 72 -28.48 -2.93 -17.06
CA VAL A 72 -28.01 -2.68 -15.70
C VAL A 72 -27.77 -3.99 -14.94
N GLN A 73 -28.70 -4.95 -15.02
CA GLN A 73 -28.52 -6.28 -14.42
C GLN A 73 -27.29 -7.00 -15.00
N SER A 74 -27.15 -7.04 -16.32
CA SER A 74 -26.02 -7.71 -16.98
C SER A 74 -24.66 -7.09 -16.60
N LYS A 75 -24.58 -5.75 -16.47
CA LYS A 75 -23.35 -5.08 -16.03
C LYS A 75 -23.08 -5.27 -14.54
N SER A 76 -24.12 -5.35 -13.72
CA SER A 76 -24.01 -5.59 -12.28
C SER A 76 -23.49 -7.01 -11.95
N GLU A 77 -23.79 -7.99 -12.81
CA GLU A 77 -23.32 -9.38 -12.66
C GLU A 77 -21.83 -9.59 -12.98
N LYS A 78 -21.18 -8.63 -13.65
CA LYS A 78 -19.77 -8.77 -14.08
C LYS A 78 -18.73 -8.48 -12.98
N GLY A 79 -19.16 -8.07 -11.79
CA GLY A 79 -18.27 -7.65 -10.71
C GLY A 79 -18.83 -7.91 -9.32
N LEU A 80 -18.01 -7.70 -8.29
CA LEU A 80 -18.47 -7.73 -6.89
C LEU A 80 -19.33 -6.50 -6.53
N ASN A 81 -19.10 -5.38 -7.23
CA ASN A 81 -19.92 -4.18 -7.15
C ASN A 81 -19.67 -3.27 -8.36
N GLU A 82 -20.61 -2.38 -8.69
CA GLU A 82 -20.53 -1.47 -9.86
C GLU A 82 -19.38 -0.46 -9.75
N VAL A 83 -19.00 -0.08 -8.52
CA VAL A 83 -17.87 0.80 -8.21
C VAL A 83 -16.51 0.11 -8.36
N GLN A 84 -16.44 -1.22 -8.16
CA GLN A 84 -15.20 -1.99 -8.29
C GLN A 84 -15.11 -2.75 -9.62
N GLY A 85 -16.22 -2.92 -10.36
CA GLY A 85 -16.24 -3.63 -11.64
C GLY A 85 -15.58 -5.02 -11.56
N ASP A 86 -14.78 -5.33 -12.57
CA ASP A 86 -13.86 -6.47 -12.62
C ASP A 86 -12.44 -6.11 -12.16
N ALA A 87 -12.25 -4.92 -11.58
CA ALA A 87 -10.95 -4.44 -11.18
C ALA A 87 -10.28 -5.43 -10.24
N ASP A 88 -9.10 -5.90 -10.66
CA ASP A 88 -8.29 -6.85 -9.91
C ASP A 88 -9.00 -8.16 -9.56
N ILE A 89 -10.03 -8.60 -10.31
CA ILE A 89 -10.72 -9.89 -10.11
C ILE A 89 -9.74 -11.08 -10.08
N ASN A 90 -8.64 -10.95 -10.84
CA ASN A 90 -7.53 -11.91 -10.91
C ASN A 90 -6.54 -11.78 -9.75
N LYS A 91 -6.50 -10.65 -9.06
CA LYS A 91 -5.71 -10.44 -7.83
C LYS A 91 -6.52 -10.71 -6.56
N MET A 92 -7.84 -10.82 -6.67
CA MET A 92 -8.70 -11.17 -5.55
C MET A 92 -8.51 -12.62 -5.12
N LYS A 93 -8.34 -12.79 -3.81
CA LYS A 93 -8.27 -14.11 -3.18
C LYS A 93 -9.68 -14.71 -3.10
N ARG A 94 -9.91 -15.74 -3.89
CA ARG A 94 -11.12 -16.58 -3.95
C ARG A 94 -10.79 -17.97 -3.42
N PRO A 95 -11.76 -18.71 -2.86
CA PRO A 95 -11.52 -20.08 -2.35
C PRO A 95 -10.76 -20.96 -3.36
N ASP A 96 -11.10 -20.85 -4.64
CA ASP A 96 -10.52 -21.66 -5.70
C ASP A 96 -9.05 -21.31 -6.03
N ASN A 97 -8.64 -20.03 -5.85
CA ASN A 97 -7.28 -19.56 -6.16
C ASN A 97 -6.42 -19.28 -4.91
N SER A 98 -6.94 -19.62 -3.72
CA SER A 98 -6.33 -19.28 -2.42
C SER A 98 -6.14 -20.47 -1.50
N GLN A 99 -6.25 -21.71 -2.00
CA GLN A 99 -6.08 -22.91 -1.18
C GLN A 99 -4.68 -23.05 -0.55
N ASN A 100 -3.67 -22.43 -1.17
CA ASN A 100 -2.29 -22.34 -0.64
C ASN A 100 -1.93 -20.94 -0.11
N ALA A 101 -2.92 -20.08 0.16
CA ALA A 101 -2.64 -18.74 0.65
C ALA A 101 -2.22 -18.80 2.13
N THR A 102 -1.01 -18.35 2.44
CA THR A 102 -0.52 -18.20 3.81
C THR A 102 -1.41 -17.22 4.56
N SER A 103 -2.01 -17.66 5.67
CA SER A 103 -2.84 -16.81 6.49
C SER A 103 -1.97 -15.76 7.21
N VAL A 104 -2.61 -14.70 7.68
CA VAL A 104 -1.92 -13.69 8.50
C VAL A 104 -1.36 -14.33 9.77
N ILE A 105 -2.06 -15.33 10.32
CA ILE A 105 -1.63 -16.09 11.51
C ILE A 105 -0.35 -16.85 11.19
N ASP A 106 -0.29 -17.58 10.08
CA ASP A 106 0.89 -18.37 9.69
C ASP A 106 2.12 -17.46 9.46
N LYS A 107 1.92 -16.25 8.91
CA LYS A 107 3.00 -15.26 8.75
C LYS A 107 3.49 -14.72 10.09
N VAL A 108 2.58 -14.46 11.02
CA VAL A 108 2.93 -13.97 12.36
C VAL A 108 3.65 -15.07 13.15
N GLU A 109 3.23 -16.32 13.01
CA GLU A 109 3.86 -17.48 13.65
C GLU A 109 5.26 -17.76 13.07
N ASP A 110 5.43 -17.74 11.74
CA ASP A 110 6.75 -17.88 11.10
C ASP A 110 7.71 -16.73 11.50
N TYR A 111 7.18 -15.51 11.63
CA TYR A 111 7.96 -14.37 12.08
C TYR A 111 8.35 -14.47 13.55
N LEU A 112 7.40 -14.84 14.42
CA LEU A 112 7.65 -15.05 15.84
C LEU A 112 8.68 -16.17 16.03
N GLY A 113 8.53 -17.33 15.39
CA GLY A 113 9.49 -18.43 15.47
C GLY A 113 10.90 -18.04 15.04
N LYS A 114 11.05 -17.20 14.01
CA LYS A 114 12.35 -16.64 13.59
C LYS A 114 12.98 -15.70 14.63
N VAL A 115 12.16 -14.98 15.40
CA VAL A 115 12.63 -13.99 16.40
C VAL A 115 12.85 -14.63 17.77
N THR A 116 12.04 -15.62 18.15
CA THR A 116 12.20 -16.39 19.40
C THR A 116 13.22 -17.52 19.28
N GLY A 117 13.66 -17.86 18.07
CA GLY A 117 14.65 -18.92 17.84
C GLY A 117 14.04 -20.32 17.87
N ASP A 118 12.72 -20.45 17.72
CA ASP A 118 12.05 -21.72 17.42
C ASP A 118 12.19 -22.04 15.93
N LYS A 119 13.45 -22.21 15.47
CA LYS A 119 13.85 -22.95 14.26
C LYS A 119 15.27 -23.50 14.42
#